data_AF-A0A3B8M0F3-F1
#
_entry.id   AF-A0A3B8M0F3-F1
#
_cell.length_a   1.000
_cell.length_b   1.000
_cell.length_c   1.000
_cell.angle_alpha   90.00
_cell.angle_beta   90.00
_cell.angle_gamma   90.00
#
_symmetry.space_group_name_H-M   'P 1'
#
loop_
_entity.id
_entity.type
_entity.pdbx_description
1 polymer ?
#
loop_
_entity_poly.entity_id
_entity_poly.type
_entity_poly.pdbx_seq_one_letter_code
_entity_poly.pdbx_strand_id
1 'polypeptide(L)'
;PSHLDTYDLKPEVPSEFRGPFRPIPTRVPGLDICERLPRHAGLADKFTLIRSCTHTAADHAMGAQYMLSGRTSPGPNGLEPNKRFPDLGTIIKWTGPPGRHGLPNYVGVPRRHESAGPGYLGTAYEPFEVRANPNKPEFQVPNLGLPSSRIVRL
;
A
#
# COMPACT_ATOMS: atom_id res chain seq x y z
N PRO A 1 7.00 -1.38 -12.84
CA PRO A 1 6.55 -1.66 -14.23
C PRO A 1 5.06 -1.30 -14.34
N SER A 2 4.58 -0.92 -15.53
CA SER A 2 3.16 -0.61 -15.75
C SER A 2 2.29 -1.87 -15.66
N HIS A 3 0.99 -1.68 -15.43
CA HIS A 3 -0.02 -2.73 -15.55
C HIS A 3 -0.08 -3.30 -16.99
N LEU A 4 0.14 -2.45 -18.01
CA LEU A 4 0.24 -2.84 -19.42
C LEU A 4 1.42 -3.79 -19.72
N ASP A 5 2.45 -3.75 -18.89
CA ASP A 5 3.66 -4.58 -19.01
C ASP A 5 3.63 -5.84 -18.14
N THR A 6 2.57 -6.02 -17.34
CA THR A 6 2.51 -7.06 -16.31
C THR A 6 1.25 -7.91 -16.41
N TYR A 7 0.11 -7.40 -15.94
CA TYR A 7 -1.11 -8.18 -15.79
C TYR A 7 -2.26 -7.72 -16.71
N ASP A 8 -2.16 -6.58 -17.37
CA ASP A 8 -3.20 -6.02 -18.25
C ASP A 8 -2.63 -5.68 -19.63
N LEU A 9 -1.99 -6.65 -20.28
CA LEU A 9 -1.46 -6.46 -21.63
C LEU A 9 -2.60 -6.16 -22.60
N LYS A 10 -2.25 -5.41 -23.64
CA LYS A 10 -3.16 -5.02 -24.72
C LYS A 10 -2.59 -5.47 -26.07
N PRO A 11 -2.40 -6.78 -26.30
CA PRO A 11 -1.69 -7.32 -27.48
C PRO A 11 -2.33 -6.92 -28.81
N GLU A 12 -3.64 -6.67 -28.82
CA GLU A 12 -4.45 -6.27 -29.96
C GLU A 12 -4.28 -4.80 -30.37
N VAL A 13 -3.65 -3.97 -29.53
CA VAL A 13 -3.53 -2.52 -29.73
C VAL A 13 -2.17 -2.20 -30.38
N PRO A 14 -2.04 -1.13 -31.19
CA PRO A 14 -0.77 -0.81 -31.85
C PRO A 14 0.40 -0.69 -30.87
N SER A 15 1.61 -1.02 -31.36
CA SER A 15 2.85 -1.06 -30.56
C SER A 15 3.20 0.24 -29.84
N GLU A 16 2.67 1.36 -30.32
CA GLU A 16 2.80 2.69 -29.74
C GLU A 16 2.02 2.84 -28.43
N PHE A 17 0.98 2.04 -28.22
CA PHE A 17 0.09 2.08 -27.06
C PHE A 17 0.19 0.86 -26.14
N ARG A 18 0.67 -0.27 -26.66
CA ARG A 18 0.92 -1.47 -25.85
C ARG A 18 2.39 -1.59 -25.43
N GLY A 19 2.63 -2.28 -24.33
CA GLY A 19 3.98 -2.63 -23.88
C GLY A 19 4.73 -3.52 -24.90
N PRO A 20 6.07 -3.62 -24.77
CA PRO A 20 6.91 -4.40 -25.69
C PRO A 20 6.79 -5.92 -25.48
N PHE A 21 6.12 -6.35 -24.40
CA PHE A 21 6.03 -7.75 -24.00
C PHE A 21 4.87 -8.49 -24.64
N ARG A 22 4.97 -9.82 -24.66
CA ARG A 22 3.93 -10.71 -25.18
C ARG A 22 3.16 -11.40 -24.05
N PRO A 23 1.87 -11.70 -24.26
CA PRO A 23 1.11 -12.54 -23.35
C PRO A 23 1.60 -14.01 -23.42
N ILE A 24 1.50 -14.72 -22.30
CA ILE A 24 1.61 -16.17 -22.19
C ILE A 24 0.36 -16.73 -21.49
N PRO A 25 -0.08 -17.94 -21.84
CA PRO A 25 -1.19 -18.59 -21.15
C PRO A 25 -0.82 -18.90 -19.70
N THR A 26 -1.80 -18.80 -18.81
CA THR A 26 -1.67 -19.20 -17.42
C THR A 26 -2.26 -20.59 -17.16
N ARG A 27 -2.16 -21.09 -15.92
CA ARG A 27 -2.84 -22.33 -15.50
C ARG A 27 -4.37 -22.24 -15.60
N VAL A 28 -4.93 -21.03 -15.60
CA VAL A 28 -6.37 -20.82 -15.75
C VAL A 28 -6.69 -20.60 -17.24
N PRO A 29 -7.51 -21.46 -17.88
CA PRO A 29 -7.88 -21.30 -19.28
C PRO A 29 -8.53 -19.93 -19.55
N GLY A 30 -8.10 -19.28 -20.64
CA GLY A 30 -8.59 -17.95 -21.03
C GLY A 30 -8.01 -16.77 -20.25
N LEU A 31 -7.06 -17.02 -19.33
CA LEU A 31 -6.31 -15.97 -18.65
C LEU A 31 -4.86 -15.98 -19.13
N ASP A 32 -4.45 -14.85 -19.73
CA ASP A 32 -3.06 -14.59 -20.14
C ASP A 32 -2.46 -13.44 -19.32
N ILE A 33 -1.15 -13.52 -19.07
CA ILE A 33 -0.34 -12.45 -18.44
C ILE A 33 1.02 -12.32 -19.13
N CYS A 34 1.86 -11.36 -18.72
CA CYS A 34 3.14 -11.07 -19.37
C CYS A 34 4.12 -12.27 -19.34
N GLU A 35 4.81 -12.51 -20.45
CA GLU A 35 5.86 -13.54 -20.59
C GLU A 35 7.00 -13.43 -19.55
N ARG A 36 7.17 -12.25 -18.94
CA ARG A 36 8.14 -12.00 -17.86
C ARG A 36 7.68 -12.48 -16.48
N LEU A 37 6.45 -12.98 -16.36
CA LEU A 37 5.86 -13.48 -15.12
C LEU A 37 5.52 -15.00 -15.16
N PRO A 38 6.41 -15.89 -15.65
CA PRO A 38 6.08 -17.31 -15.86
C PRO A 38 5.69 -18.03 -14.56
N ARG A 39 6.31 -17.66 -13.43
CA ARG A 39 5.95 -18.23 -12.11
C ARG A 39 4.55 -17.82 -11.66
N HIS A 40 4.10 -16.62 -12.04
CA HIS A 40 2.75 -16.16 -11.71
C HIS A 40 1.74 -16.83 -12.65
N ALA A 41 2.09 -17.04 -13.91
CA ALA A 41 1.26 -17.80 -14.84
C ALA A 41 1.02 -19.23 -14.32
N GLY A 42 2.08 -19.85 -13.77
CA GLY A 42 2.02 -21.13 -13.07
C GLY A 42 1.39 -21.09 -11.67
N LEU A 43 0.90 -19.94 -11.19
CA LEU A 43 0.20 -19.80 -9.90
C LEU A 43 -1.16 -19.10 -10.08
N ALA A 44 -1.63 -18.92 -11.32
CA ALA A 44 -2.85 -18.16 -11.60
C ALA A 44 -4.12 -18.79 -11.00
N ASP A 45 -4.10 -20.08 -10.68
CA ASP A 45 -5.18 -20.75 -9.94
C ASP A 45 -5.21 -20.41 -8.44
N LYS A 46 -4.25 -19.62 -7.96
CA LYS A 46 -4.09 -19.22 -6.55
C LYS A 46 -4.38 -17.73 -6.31
N PHE A 47 -4.72 -16.96 -7.34
CA PHE A 47 -5.09 -15.57 -7.20
C PHE A 47 -6.20 -15.18 -8.17
N THR A 48 -6.86 -14.06 -7.87
CA THR A 48 -7.83 -13.44 -8.76
C THR A 48 -7.24 -12.18 -9.36
N LEU A 49 -7.37 -12.01 -10.67
CA LEU A 49 -6.95 -10.80 -11.35
C LEU A 49 -8.14 -9.87 -11.59
N ILE A 50 -8.05 -8.65 -11.08
CA ILE A 50 -9.06 -7.59 -11.28
C ILE A 50 -8.45 -6.52 -12.20
N ARG A 51 -8.99 -6.39 -13.42
CA ARG A 51 -8.58 -5.38 -14.42
C ARG A 51 -9.53 -4.18 -14.49
N SER A 52 -10.61 -4.20 -13.70
CA SER A 52 -11.65 -3.17 -13.71
C SER A 52 -11.40 -2.00 -12.75
N CYS A 53 -10.31 -2.00 -11.99
CA CYS A 53 -9.97 -0.90 -11.10
C CYS A 53 -9.56 0.34 -11.89
N THR A 54 -10.30 1.43 -11.74
CA THR A 54 -10.03 2.72 -12.37
C THR A 54 -10.46 3.87 -11.45
N HIS A 55 -9.92 5.06 -11.67
CA HIS A 55 -10.29 6.29 -10.98
C HIS A 55 -10.11 7.50 -11.91
N THR A 56 -10.77 8.60 -11.59
CA THR A 56 -10.69 9.86 -12.36
C THR A 56 -9.67 10.86 -11.81
N ALA A 57 -8.93 10.51 -10.75
CA ALA A 57 -7.90 11.37 -10.19
C ALA A 57 -6.79 11.65 -11.21
N ALA A 58 -6.52 12.94 -11.44
CA ALA A 58 -5.52 13.42 -12.41
C ALA A 58 -4.13 13.66 -11.77
N ASP A 59 -3.99 13.33 -10.49
CA ASP A 59 -2.77 13.56 -9.71
C ASP A 59 -2.37 12.29 -8.93
N HIS A 60 -1.07 12.08 -8.76
CA HIS A 60 -0.51 10.92 -8.07
C HIS A 60 -0.96 10.83 -6.61
N ALA A 61 -0.95 11.94 -5.88
CA ALA A 61 -1.30 11.96 -4.47
C ALA A 61 -2.80 11.71 -4.27
N MET A 62 -3.63 12.28 -5.15
CA MET A 62 -5.07 12.01 -5.20
C MET A 62 -5.39 10.55 -5.53
N GLY A 63 -4.75 10.00 -6.57
CA GLY A 63 -4.92 8.59 -6.95
C GLY A 63 -4.51 7.65 -5.82
N ALA A 64 -3.38 7.92 -5.17
CA ALA A 64 -2.94 7.15 -4.01
C ALA A 64 -3.93 7.25 -2.84
N GLN A 65 -4.45 8.44 -2.53
CA GLN A 65 -5.45 8.63 -1.47
C GLN A 65 -6.76 7.87 -1.80
N TYR A 66 -7.19 7.90 -3.07
CA TYR A 66 -8.34 7.12 -3.54
C TYR A 66 -8.10 5.62 -3.35
N MET A 67 -6.96 5.10 -3.80
CA MET A 67 -6.63 3.68 -3.69
C MET A 67 -6.52 3.21 -2.25
N LEU A 68 -6.04 4.07 -1.34
CA LEU A 68 -5.87 3.73 0.07
C LEU A 68 -7.15 3.83 0.90
N SER A 69 -8.09 4.71 0.52
CA SER A 69 -9.32 4.99 1.29
C SER A 69 -10.62 4.53 0.61
N GLY A 70 -10.57 4.22 -0.68
CA GLY A 70 -11.74 3.96 -1.54
C GLY A 70 -12.58 5.20 -1.84
N ARG A 71 -12.10 6.42 -1.52
CA ARG A 71 -12.86 7.66 -1.68
C ARG A 71 -12.00 8.77 -2.27
N THR A 72 -12.60 9.57 -3.13
CA THR A 72 -11.96 10.79 -3.64
C THR A 72 -11.93 11.86 -2.56
N SER A 73 -10.75 12.29 -2.14
CA SER A 73 -10.60 13.46 -1.28
C SER A 73 -11.28 14.70 -1.91
N PRO A 74 -12.10 15.46 -1.17
CA PRO A 74 -12.71 16.71 -1.64
C PRO A 74 -11.71 17.88 -1.77
N GLY A 75 -10.43 17.68 -1.46
CA GLY A 75 -9.40 18.70 -1.64
C GLY A 75 -8.72 18.61 -3.02
N PRO A 76 -8.24 19.74 -3.58
CA PRO A 76 -7.66 19.80 -4.92
C PRO A 76 -6.42 18.94 -5.13
N ASN A 77 -5.67 18.56 -4.08
CA ASN A 77 -4.46 17.75 -4.21
C ASN A 77 -4.51 16.43 -3.43
N GLY A 78 -5.62 16.11 -2.77
CA GLY A 78 -5.75 14.87 -2.00
C GLY A 78 -4.91 14.81 -0.72
N LEU A 79 -4.18 15.87 -0.38
CA LEU A 79 -3.23 15.93 0.72
C LEU A 79 -3.64 16.93 1.81
N GLU A 80 -4.79 17.59 1.73
CA GLU A 80 -5.22 18.52 2.76
C GLU A 80 -5.62 17.76 4.03
N PRO A 81 -4.98 17.99 5.19
CA PRO A 81 -5.17 17.17 6.39
C PRO A 81 -6.64 17.00 6.81
N ASN A 82 -7.43 18.07 6.72
CA ASN A 82 -8.84 18.10 7.13
C ASN A 82 -9.82 17.64 6.05
N LYS A 83 -9.33 17.22 4.88
CA LYS A 83 -10.14 16.75 3.75
C LYS A 83 -9.82 15.31 3.34
N ARG A 84 -9.02 14.58 4.12
CA ARG A 84 -8.66 13.19 3.81
C ARG A 84 -9.65 12.22 4.44
N PHE A 85 -9.97 11.16 3.69
CA PHE A 85 -10.58 9.97 4.27
C PHE A 85 -9.50 9.07 4.90
N PRO A 86 -9.82 8.39 6.02
CA PRO A 86 -8.94 7.39 6.60
C PRO A 86 -8.58 6.30 5.58
N ASP A 87 -7.32 5.89 5.56
CA ASP A 87 -6.92 4.72 4.79
C ASP A 87 -7.42 3.41 5.42
N LEU A 88 -7.41 2.31 4.66
CA LEU A 88 -7.88 1.01 5.13
C LEU A 88 -7.15 0.52 6.39
N GLY A 89 -5.84 0.74 6.51
CA GLY A 89 -5.06 0.41 7.71
C GLY A 89 -5.52 1.19 8.94
N THR A 90 -5.85 2.48 8.77
CA THR A 90 -6.49 3.29 9.82
C THR A 90 -7.86 2.71 10.20
N ILE A 91 -8.71 2.36 9.23
CA ILE A 91 -10.03 1.77 9.51
C ILE A 91 -9.90 0.45 10.28
N ILE A 92 -8.92 -0.38 9.93
CA ILE A 92 -8.63 -1.63 10.66
C ILE A 92 -8.17 -1.32 12.08
N LYS A 93 -7.30 -0.32 12.28
CA LYS A 93 -6.87 0.09 13.63
C LYS A 93 -8.03 0.66 14.46
N TRP A 94 -8.97 1.36 13.82
CA TRP A 94 -10.13 1.97 14.46
C TRP A 94 -11.20 0.96 14.88
N THR A 95 -11.51 0.01 14.00
CA THR A 95 -12.57 -0.99 14.24
C THR A 95 -12.06 -2.29 14.85
N GLY A 96 -10.77 -2.57 14.70
CA GLY A 96 -10.14 -3.80 15.15
C GLY A 96 -9.78 -3.79 16.64
N PRO A 97 -9.40 -4.95 17.18
CA PRO A 97 -8.93 -5.04 18.55
C PRO A 97 -7.63 -4.23 18.74
N PRO A 98 -7.34 -3.79 19.98
CA PRO A 98 -6.05 -3.20 20.28
C PRO A 98 -4.93 -4.18 19.94
N GLY A 99 -3.77 -3.62 19.63
CA GLY A 99 -2.58 -4.41 19.33
C GLY A 99 -2.20 -5.37 20.47
N ARG A 100 -1.69 -6.54 20.09
CA ARG A 100 -1.31 -7.59 21.06
C ARG A 100 0.07 -7.32 21.63
N HIS A 101 0.27 -7.66 22.91
CA HIS A 101 1.58 -7.56 23.58
C HIS A 101 2.22 -6.17 23.50
N GLY A 102 1.40 -5.10 23.43
CA GLY A 102 1.89 -3.73 23.32
C GLY A 102 2.40 -3.33 21.94
N LEU A 103 2.25 -4.18 20.90
CA LEU A 103 2.67 -3.87 19.55
C LEU A 103 1.58 -3.09 18.78
N PRO A 104 1.92 -2.07 17.97
CA PRO A 104 0.96 -1.41 17.10
C PRO A 104 0.41 -2.36 16.03
N ASN A 105 -0.89 -2.26 15.75
CA ASN A 105 -1.60 -3.03 14.72
C ASN A 105 -1.59 -2.35 13.33
N TYR A 106 -1.00 -1.16 13.20
CA TYR A 106 -0.77 -0.48 11.93
C TYR A 106 0.59 0.23 11.96
N VAL A 107 1.49 -0.14 11.04
CA VAL A 107 2.89 0.29 11.02
C VAL A 107 3.27 0.70 9.60
N GLY A 108 3.92 1.85 9.44
CA GLY A 108 4.54 2.27 8.18
C GLY A 108 6.02 1.88 8.15
N VAL A 109 6.44 1.09 7.14
CA VAL A 109 7.83 0.64 6.98
C VAL A 109 8.35 1.04 5.59
N PRO A 110 9.48 1.76 5.47
CA PRO A 110 10.23 2.43 6.55
C PRO A 110 9.50 3.66 7.11
N ARG A 111 8.54 4.21 6.35
CA ARG A 111 7.66 5.31 6.72
C ARG A 111 6.29 5.06 6.10
N ARG A 112 5.25 5.72 6.60
CA ARG A 112 3.93 5.67 5.97
C ARG A 112 3.97 6.33 4.58
N HIS A 113 3.07 5.91 3.69
CA HIS A 113 2.84 6.64 2.45
C HIS A 113 2.24 8.02 2.76
N GLU A 114 2.58 9.06 2.01
CA GLU A 114 2.14 10.43 2.33
C GLU A 114 0.61 10.58 2.29
N SER A 115 -0.04 9.88 1.36
CA SER A 115 -1.49 9.82 1.16
C SER A 115 -2.21 8.89 2.14
N ALA A 116 -1.47 8.08 2.89
CA ALA A 116 -2.03 7.28 4.00
C ALA A 116 -2.16 8.14 5.26
N GLY A 117 -3.05 7.75 6.15
CA GLY A 117 -3.21 8.41 7.43
C GLY A 117 -4.65 8.38 7.94
N PRO A 118 -4.86 8.98 9.12
CA PRO A 118 -6.07 8.79 9.89
C PRO A 118 -7.29 9.55 9.35
N GLY A 119 -7.08 10.53 8.46
CA GLY A 119 -8.12 11.47 8.06
C GLY A 119 -8.81 12.09 9.28
N TYR A 120 -10.14 12.13 9.26
CA TYR A 120 -10.96 12.66 10.35
C TYR A 120 -10.98 11.80 11.63
N LEU A 121 -10.39 10.59 11.64
CA LEU A 121 -10.35 9.75 12.85
C LEU A 121 -9.31 10.22 13.87
N GLY A 122 -8.38 11.09 13.47
CA GLY A 122 -7.42 11.74 14.35
C GLY A 122 -6.17 10.92 14.66
N THR A 123 -5.21 11.58 15.31
CA THR A 123 -3.82 11.09 15.47
C THR A 123 -3.70 9.80 16.27
N ALA A 124 -4.68 9.47 17.12
CA ALA A 124 -4.73 8.20 17.83
C ALA A 124 -4.68 6.99 16.89
N TYR A 125 -5.16 7.13 15.65
CA TYR A 125 -5.20 6.08 14.64
C TYR A 125 -4.10 6.19 13.59
N GLU A 126 -3.09 7.05 13.79
CA GLU A 126 -1.94 7.11 12.89
C GLU A 126 -1.19 5.77 12.82
N PRO A 127 -0.61 5.43 11.65
CA PRO A 127 0.35 4.35 11.56
C PRO A 127 1.53 4.67 12.47
N PHE A 128 2.00 3.67 13.20
CA PHE A 128 3.25 3.78 13.92
C PHE A 128 4.42 3.86 12.92
N GLU A 129 5.28 4.85 13.09
CA GLU A 129 6.42 5.08 12.20
C GLU A 129 7.74 5.10 12.97
N VAL A 130 8.76 4.45 12.41
CA VAL A 130 10.14 4.51 12.92
C VAL A 130 10.96 5.38 11.98
N ARG A 131 11.06 6.67 12.29
CA ARG A 131 11.71 7.66 11.41
C ARG A 131 13.24 7.72 11.55
N ALA A 132 13.80 7.11 12.59
CA ALA A 132 15.24 7.11 12.85
C ALA A 132 15.97 6.02 12.04
N ASN A 133 17.25 6.25 11.74
CA ASN A 133 18.08 5.26 11.04
C ASN A 133 18.50 4.15 12.02
N PRO A 134 18.10 2.88 11.80
CA PRO A 134 18.43 1.76 12.70
C PRO A 134 19.92 1.43 12.76
N ASN A 135 20.73 1.93 11.80
CA ASN A 135 22.18 1.70 11.78
C ASN A 135 22.97 2.73 12.61
N LYS A 136 22.32 3.74 13.21
CA LYS A 136 23.01 4.71 14.06
C LYS A 136 23.14 4.17 15.49
N PRO A 137 24.28 4.38 16.17
CA PRO A 137 24.47 3.91 17.55
C PRO A 137 23.46 4.51 18.54
N GLU A 138 22.90 5.69 18.25
CA GLU A 138 21.88 6.36 19.06
C GLU A 138 20.44 6.01 18.66
N PHE A 139 20.24 5.02 17.79
CA PHE A 139 18.91 4.65 17.34
C PHE A 139 18.01 4.25 18.51
N GLN A 140 16.88 4.94 18.62
CA GLN A 140 15.80 4.59 19.54
C GLN A 140 14.46 4.67 18.79
N VAL A 141 13.57 3.75 19.14
CA VAL A 141 12.20 3.76 18.65
C VAL A 141 11.38 4.72 19.52
N PRO A 142 10.74 5.76 18.94
CA PRO A 142 9.94 6.71 19.71
C PRO A 142 8.84 5.99 20.48
N ASN A 143 8.65 6.37 21.75
CA ASN A 143 7.60 5.83 22.63
C ASN A 143 7.68 4.31 22.88
N LEU A 144 8.83 3.68 22.63
CA LEU A 144 9.08 2.27 22.91
C LEU A 144 10.38 2.14 23.72
N GLY A 145 10.26 1.79 25.00
CA GLY A 145 11.40 1.60 25.89
C GLY A 145 11.00 0.81 27.12
N LEU A 146 11.96 0.13 27.73
CA LEU A 146 11.75 -0.49 29.04
C LEU A 146 11.71 0.60 30.11
N PRO A 147 10.84 0.50 31.12
CA PRO A 147 10.97 1.31 32.32
C PRO A 147 12.38 1.15 32.88
N SER A 148 12.98 2.26 33.33
CA SER A 148 14.36 2.33 33.81
C SER A 148 14.73 1.28 34.88
N SER A 149 13.75 0.67 35.54
CA SER A 149 13.93 -0.40 36.53
C SER A 149 14.17 -1.81 35.96
N ARG A 150 14.15 -2.03 34.64
CA ARG A 150 14.30 -3.37 34.02
C ARG A 150 15.43 -3.51 33.00
N ILE A 151 16.30 -2.52 32.84
CA ILE A 151 17.48 -2.63 31.99
C ILE A 151 18.58 -3.37 32.76
N VAL A 152 18.54 -4.70 32.75
CA VAL A 152 19.74 -5.50 33.04
C VAL A 152 20.52 -5.55 31.72
N ARG A 153 21.64 -4.82 31.66
CA ARG A 153 22.61 -5.00 30.56
C ARG A 153 23.15 -6.44 30.66
N LEU A 154 22.92 -7.23 29.62
CA LEU A 154 23.70 -8.44 29.35
C LEU A 154 25.03 -8.05 28.71
#